data_AF-A0A7Y4X9K8-F1
#
_entry.id   AF-A0A7Y4X9K8-F1
#
_cell.length_a   1.000
_cell.length_b   1.000
_cell.length_c   1.000
_cell.angle_alpha   90.00
_cell.angle_beta   90.00
_cell.angle_gamma   90.00
#
_symmetry.space_group_name_H-M   'P 1'
#
loop_
_entity.id
_entity.type
_entity.pdbx_description
1 polymer ?
#
loop_
_entity_poly.entity_id
_entity_poly.type
_entity_poly.pdbx_seq_one_letter_code
_entity_poly.pdbx_strand_id
1 'polypeptide(L)' 'MSFIWSILWLVHVALAIIAISDIVSSSRDMATKVVLIVLVLAIPFIGPGLYLFALKDKGYKI' A
#
# COMPACT_ATOMS: atom_id res chain seq x y z
N MET A 1 19.98 -17.51 1.50
CA MET A 1 19.37 -16.18 1.28
C MET A 1 20.02 -15.17 2.21
N SER A 2 20.34 -13.96 1.72
CA SER A 2 20.98 -12.90 2.52
C SER A 2 20.02 -12.34 3.57
N PHE A 3 20.50 -12.06 4.79
CA PHE A 3 19.73 -11.49 5.91
C PHE A 3 18.97 -10.21 5.52
N ILE A 4 19.59 -9.38 4.69
CA ILE A 4 19.01 -8.13 4.16
C ILE A 4 17.77 -8.42 3.31
N TRP A 5 17.76 -9.52 2.56
CA TRP A 5 16.61 -9.92 1.74
C TRP A 5 15.39 -10.29 2.60
N SER A 6 15.63 -10.98 3.73
CA SER A 6 14.56 -11.34 4.68
C SER A 6 13.92 -10.11 5.33
N ILE A 7 14.73 -9.10 5.69
CA ILE A 7 14.23 -7.84 6.27
C ILE A 7 13.41 -7.07 5.23
N LEU A 8 13.93 -6.92 4.01
CA LEU A 8 13.20 -6.24 2.95
C LEU A 8 11.86 -6.92 2.67
N TRP A 9 11.82 -8.25 2.67
CA TRP A 9 10.58 -9.01 2.51
C TRP A 9 9.59 -8.77 3.65
N LEU A 10 10.05 -8.80 4.90
CA LEU A 10 9.22 -8.51 6.08
C LEU A 10 8.62 -7.10 6.03
N VAL A 11 9.44 -6.10 5.71
CA VAL A 11 8.98 -4.70 5.56
C VAL A 11 7.95 -4.60 4.43
N HIS A 12 8.16 -5.32 3.33
CA HIS A 12 7.22 -5.35 2.21
C HIS A 12 5.85 -5.89 2.61
N VAL A 13 5.83 -7.01 3.32
CA VAL A 13 4.60 -7.63 3.81
C VAL A 13 3.88 -6.71 4.80
N ALA A 14 4.61 -6.08 5.72
CA ALA A 14 4.03 -5.15 6.68
C ALA A 14 3.39 -3.95 5.97
N LEU A 15 4.04 -3.37 4.96
CA LEU A 15 3.51 -2.25 4.17
C LEU A 15 2.26 -2.65 3.38
N ALA A 16 2.22 -3.85 2.82
CA ALA A 16 1.04 -4.35 2.11
C ALA A 16 -0.17 -4.48 3.05
N ILE A 17 0.03 -5.01 4.26
CA ILE A 17 -1.03 -5.16 5.27
C ILE A 17 -1.59 -3.79 5.68
N ILE A 18 -0.72 -2.81 5.93
CA ILE A 18 -1.13 -1.45 6.31
C ILE A 18 -1.93 -0.80 5.17
N ALA A 19 -1.44 -0.91 3.92
CA ALA A 19 -2.13 -0.35 2.76
C ALA A 19 -3.52 -0.97 2.55
N ILE A 20 -3.64 -2.29 2.64
CA ILE A 20 -4.94 -2.98 2.52
C ILE A 20 -5.87 -2.56 3.66
N SER A 21 -5.37 -2.45 4.88
CA SER A 21 -6.17 -2.03 6.05
C SER A 21 -6.69 -0.60 5.89
N ASP A 22 -5.87 0.32 5.36
CA ASP A 22 -6.28 1.69 5.03
C ASP A 22 -7.39 1.72 3.97
N ILE A 23 -7.25 0.92 2.91
CA ILE A 23 -8.24 0.81 1.83
C ILE A 23 -9.57 0.25 2.35
N VAL A 24 -9.52 -0.79 3.18
CA VAL A 24 -10.71 -1.42 3.76
C VAL A 24 -11.41 -0.51 4.77
N SER A 25 -10.65 0.24 5.56
CA SER A 25 -11.13 1.25 6.51
C SER A 25 -11.79 2.47 5.82
N SER A 26 -11.32 2.83 4.62
CA SER A 26 -11.81 4.02 3.91
C SER A 26 -13.32 3.94 3.59
N SER A 27 -14.02 5.08 3.59
CA SER A 27 -15.47 5.11 3.25
C SER A 27 -15.77 4.99 1.73
N ARG A 28 -14.77 4.68 0.91
CA ARG A 28 -14.89 4.59 -0.56
C ARG A 28 -15.79 3.43 -0.99
N ASP A 29 -16.40 3.55 -2.16
CA ASP A 29 -17.14 2.48 -2.84
C ASP A 29 -16.35 1.17 -2.92
N MET A 30 -17.06 0.04 -2.77
CA MET A 30 -16.46 -1.30 -2.82
C MET A 30 -15.67 -1.55 -4.11
N ALA A 31 -16.15 -1.08 -5.26
CA ALA A 31 -15.45 -1.22 -6.53
C ALA A 31 -14.07 -0.54 -6.49
N THR A 32 -14.00 0.67 -5.94
CA THR A 32 -12.76 1.42 -5.77
C THR A 32 -11.80 0.72 -4.80
N LYS A 33 -12.33 0.12 -3.73
CA LYS A 33 -11.52 -0.68 -2.80
C LYS A 33 -10.88 -1.89 -3.47
N VAL A 34 -11.66 -2.64 -4.25
CA VAL A 34 -11.16 -3.82 -4.99
C VAL A 34 -10.08 -3.42 -5.97
N VAL A 35 -10.27 -2.34 -6.74
CA VAL A 35 -9.26 -1.84 -7.68
C VAL A 35 -7.98 -1.41 -6.95
N LEU A 36 -8.09 -0.72 -5.82
CA LEU A 36 -6.90 -0.33 -5.04
C LEU A 36 -6.15 -1.55 -4.46
N ILE A 37 -6.87 -2.56 -3.97
CA ILE A 37 -6.24 -3.80 -3.46
C ILE A 37 -5.52 -4.53 -4.59
N VAL A 38 -6.16 -4.66 -5.76
CA VAL A 38 -5.54 -5.26 -6.96
C VAL A 38 -4.30 -4.47 -7.39
N LEU A 39 -4.34 -3.14 -7.33
CA LEU A 39 -3.20 -2.29 -7.68
C LEU A 39 -2.03 -2.45 -6.69
N VAL A 40 -2.30 -2.56 -5.40
CA VAL A 40 -1.30 -2.82 -4.34
C VAL A 40 -0.65 -4.19 -4.52
N LEU A 41 -1.43 -5.21 -4.90
CA LEU A 41 -0.92 -6.56 -5.16
C LEU A 41 -0.18 -6.66 -6.50
N ALA A 42 -0.62 -5.93 -7.53
CA ALA A 42 -0.03 -5.95 -8.87
C ALA A 42 1.28 -5.14 -8.94
N ILE A 43 1.45 -4.12 -8.11
CA ILE A 43 2.64 -3.28 -8.08
C ILE A 43 3.27 -3.31 -6.67
N PRO A 44 3.80 -4.46 -6.25
CA PRO A 44 4.32 -4.64 -4.89
C PRO A 44 5.46 -3.66 -4.59
N PHE A 45 6.35 -3.41 -5.57
CA PHE A 45 7.56 -2.60 -5.36
C PHE A 45 7.37 -1.08 -5.28
N ILE A 46 6.27 -0.54 -5.78
CA ILE A 46 6.12 0.91 -5.99
C ILE A 46 4.89 1.48 -5.28
N GLY A 47 3.88 0.65 -4.98
CA GLY A 47 2.60 1.06 -4.42
C GLY A 47 2.70 1.82 -3.08
N PRO A 48 3.37 1.30 -2.04
CA PRO A 48 3.41 1.96 -0.73
C PRO A 48 4.25 3.23 -0.73
N GLY A 49 5.38 3.21 -1.46
CA GLY A 49 6.29 4.34 -1.58
C GLY A 49 5.68 5.49 -2.38
N LEU A 50 5.09 5.22 -3.55
CA LEU A 50 4.39 6.25 -4.32
C LEU A 50 3.11 6.73 -3.62
N TYR A 51 2.36 5.86 -2.93
CA TYR A 51 1.16 6.31 -2.21
C TYR A 51 1.51 7.26 -1.06
N LEU A 52 2.48 6.90 -0.23
CA LEU A 52 2.91 7.76 0.89
C LEU A 52 3.69 9.00 0.44
N PHE A 53 4.39 8.98 -0.68
CA PHE A 53 5.19 10.12 -1.14
C PHE A 53 4.42 11.04 -2.11
N ALA A 54 3.58 10.50 -3.00
CA ALA A 54 2.84 11.29 -3.98
C ALA A 54 1.47 11.79 -3.48
N LEU A 55 0.82 11.10 -2.53
CA LEU A 55 -0.51 11.49 -2.04
C LEU A 55 -0.48 12.14 -0.65
N LYS A 56 0.45 11.77 0.24
CA LYS A 56 0.57 12.41 1.58
C LYS A 56 1.09 13.83 1.51
N ASP A 57 2.04 14.10 0.61
CA ASP A 57 2.63 15.44 0.46
C ASP A 57 1.63 16.44 -0.15
N LYS A 58 0.63 15.95 -0.89
CA LYS A 58 -0.41 16.79 -1.51
C LYS A 58 -1.58 17.17 -0.62
N GLY A 59 -1.58 16.84 0.68
CA GLY A 59 -2.51 17.45 1.64
C GLY A 59 -3.99 17.37 1.26
N TYR A 60 -4.44 16.28 0.63
CA TYR A 60 -5.88 16.04 0.49
C TYR A 60 -6.39 15.53 1.84
N LYS A 61 -6.84 16.46 2.68
CA LYS A 61 -7.84 16.18 3.70
C LYS A 61 -9.02 15.52 3.01
N ILE A 62 -9.23 14.24 3.26
CA ILE A 62 -10.55 13.60 3.17
C ILE A 62 -10.87 13.14 4.59
#